data_AF-A0A747TQF7-F1
#
_entry.id   AF-A0A747TQF7-F1
#
_cell.length_a   1.000
_cell.length_b   1.000
_cell.length_c   1.000
_cell.angle_alpha   90.00
_cell.angle_beta   90.00
_cell.angle_gamma   90.00
#
_symmetry.space_group_name_H-M   'P 1'
#
loop_
_entity.id
_entity.type
_entity.pdbx_description
1 polymer ?
#
loop_
_entity_poly.entity_id
_entity_poly.type
_entity_poly.pdbx_seq_one_letter_code
_entity_poly.pdbx_strand_id
1 'polypeptide(L)'
;MNILPFAIGLIVGAAGVAVSITIIFRKKKRKSLKQKLTPHMPEFHESMDSALSKSKALLSSADYLYAIENGALAATWHTSKFACNIPSHQDRDLQTFAIQNSWGLKKGLVRPNANGFLDELSLPRCGCYLTYLYNLGSLPPEMLTKKYAKLSKKTK
;
A
#
# COMPACT_ATOMS: atom_id res chain seq x y z
N MET A 1 27.48 -72.20 21.49
CA MET A 1 26.16 -71.68 21.07
C MET A 1 26.25 -70.16 21.00
N ASN A 2 26.32 -69.58 19.80
CA ASN A 2 26.47 -68.13 19.60
C ASN A 2 25.10 -67.45 19.49
N ILE A 3 24.68 -66.77 20.56
CA ILE A 3 23.43 -66.00 20.69
C ILE A 3 23.52 -64.59 20.07
N LEU A 4 24.65 -64.26 19.43
CA LEU A 4 24.94 -62.93 18.89
C LEU A 4 24.04 -62.44 17.73
N PRO A 5 23.52 -63.29 16.81
CA PRO A 5 22.72 -62.78 15.69
C PRO A 5 21.26 -62.45 16.09
N PHE A 6 20.79 -62.89 17.26
CA PHE A 6 19.42 -62.62 17.73
C PHE A 6 19.29 -61.27 18.45
N ALA A 7 20.36 -60.81 19.09
CA ALA A 7 20.38 -59.53 19.82
C ALA A 7 20.38 -58.30 18.88
N ILE A 8 20.93 -58.43 17.66
CA ILE A 8 21.06 -57.32 16.70
C ILE A 8 19.71 -57.03 16.00
N GLY A 9 18.88 -58.05 15.77
CA GLY A 9 17.55 -57.88 15.17
C GLY A 9 16.57 -57.09 16.04
N LEU A 10 16.67 -57.21 17.37
CA LEU A 10 15.81 -56.50 18.33
C LEU A 10 16.13 -55.00 18.44
N ILE A 11 17.42 -54.62 18.30
CA ILE A 11 17.86 -53.23 18.43
C ILE A 11 17.44 -52.40 17.20
N VAL A 12 17.50 -52.98 16.00
CA VAL A 12 17.06 -52.33 14.76
C VAL A 12 15.52 -52.18 14.71
N GLY A 13 14.78 -53.17 15.23
CA GLY A 13 13.32 -53.08 15.36
C GLY A 13 12.86 -51.99 16.33
N ALA A 14 13.53 -51.83 17.47
CA ALA A 14 13.18 -50.82 18.47
C ALA A 14 13.44 -49.37 17.98
N ALA A 15 14.53 -49.14 17.24
CA ALA A 15 14.88 -47.83 16.69
C ALA A 15 13.87 -47.36 15.61
N GLY A 16 13.42 -48.26 14.73
CA GLY A 16 12.41 -47.95 13.71
C GLY A 16 11.04 -47.58 14.29
N VAL A 17 10.65 -48.22 15.39
CA VAL A 17 9.40 -47.92 16.11
C VAL A 17 9.47 -46.57 16.83
N ALA A 18 10.61 -46.25 17.47
CA ALA A 18 10.80 -44.96 18.15
C ALA A 18 10.78 -43.76 17.18
N VAL A 19 11.37 -43.90 15.99
CA VAL A 19 11.32 -42.88 14.93
C VAL A 19 9.89 -42.69 14.39
N SER A 20 9.15 -43.78 14.21
CA SER A 20 7.76 -43.72 13.75
C SER A 20 6.86 -43.03 14.78
N ILE A 21 7.01 -43.33 16.06
CA ILE A 21 6.26 -42.70 17.17
C ILE A 21 6.55 -41.20 17.25
N THR A 22 7.82 -40.79 17.15
CA THR A 22 8.19 -39.36 17.17
C THR A 22 7.63 -38.61 15.96
N ILE A 23 7.61 -39.21 14.77
CA ILE A 23 6.97 -38.61 13.58
C ILE A 23 5.46 -38.45 13.80
N ILE A 24 4.78 -39.45 14.35
CA ILE A 24 3.34 -39.39 14.65
C ILE A 24 3.04 -38.30 15.70
N PHE A 25 3.83 -38.23 16.78
CA PHE A 25 3.70 -37.17 17.80
C PHE A 25 3.92 -35.78 17.20
N ARG A 26 4.94 -35.59 16.34
CA ARG A 26 5.17 -34.31 15.65
C ARG A 26 4.01 -33.94 14.72
N LYS A 27 3.45 -34.90 13.98
CA LYS A 27 2.27 -34.69 13.12
C LYS A 27 1.03 -34.34 13.95
N LYS A 28 0.79 -35.03 15.06
CA LYS A 28 -0.34 -34.76 15.99
C LYS A 28 -0.21 -33.39 16.65
N LYS A 29 0.98 -33.02 17.12
CA LYS A 29 1.28 -31.70 17.68
C LYS A 29 1.04 -30.59 16.66
N ARG A 30 1.53 -30.75 15.43
CA ARG A 30 1.26 -29.82 14.31
C ARG A 30 -0.24 -29.69 14.00
N LYS A 31 -0.99 -30.80 14.01
CA LYS A 31 -2.44 -30.78 13.76
C LYS A 31 -3.20 -30.05 14.89
N SER A 32 -2.81 -30.27 16.15
CA SER A 32 -3.41 -29.56 17.30
C SER A 32 -3.10 -28.06 17.31
N LEU A 33 -1.88 -27.68 16.90
CA LEU A 33 -1.47 -26.28 16.75
C LEU A 33 -2.30 -25.60 15.65
N LYS A 34 -2.41 -26.22 14.47
CA LYS A 34 -3.26 -25.70 13.39
C LYS A 34 -4.71 -25.53 13.86
N GLN A 35 -5.26 -26.52 14.55
CA GLN A 35 -6.64 -26.50 15.05
C GLN A 35 -6.87 -25.42 16.13
N LYS A 36 -5.86 -25.11 16.95
CA LYS A 36 -5.94 -24.00 17.94
C LYS A 36 -5.80 -22.62 17.30
N LEU A 37 -5.05 -22.48 16.21
CA LEU A 37 -4.90 -21.19 15.51
C LEU A 37 -6.06 -20.88 14.56
N THR A 38 -6.66 -21.90 13.93
CA THR A 38 -7.73 -21.71 12.92
C THR A 38 -8.99 -20.96 13.40
N PRO A 39 -9.55 -21.18 14.61
CA PRO A 39 -10.81 -20.52 14.99
C PRO A 39 -10.68 -19.01 15.25
N HIS A 40 -9.50 -18.52 15.65
CA HIS A 40 -9.27 -17.09 15.91
C HIS A 40 -8.69 -16.33 14.71
N MET A 41 -8.35 -17.04 13.64
CA MET A 41 -7.75 -16.47 12.44
C MET A 41 -8.67 -15.52 11.66
N PRO A 42 -9.97 -15.79 11.43
CA PRO A 42 -10.81 -14.87 10.66
C PRO A 42 -11.07 -13.55 11.40
N GLU A 43 -11.34 -13.60 12.70
CA GLU A 43 -11.57 -12.41 13.54
C GLU A 43 -10.29 -11.55 13.67
N PHE A 44 -9.13 -12.19 13.82
CA PHE A 44 -7.84 -11.50 13.82
C PHE A 44 -7.56 -10.81 12.48
N HIS A 45 -7.80 -11.49 11.35
CA HIS A 45 -7.62 -10.91 10.01
C HIS A 45 -8.55 -9.72 9.76
N GLU A 46 -9.82 -9.81 10.12
CA GLU A 46 -10.78 -8.70 9.98
C GLU A 46 -10.35 -7.49 10.83
N SER A 47 -9.90 -7.71 12.06
CA SER A 47 -9.40 -6.64 12.92
C SER A 47 -8.15 -5.96 12.34
N MET A 48 -7.25 -6.73 11.74
CA MET A 48 -6.05 -6.22 11.08
C MET A 48 -6.36 -5.45 9.81
N ASP A 49 -7.27 -5.95 8.97
CA ASP A 49 -7.69 -5.28 7.73
C ASP A 49 -8.37 -3.94 8.04
N SER A 50 -9.20 -3.91 9.08
CA SER A 50 -9.80 -2.68 9.60
C SER A 50 -8.72 -1.69 10.09
N ALA A 51 -7.77 -2.13 10.90
CA ALA A 51 -6.67 -1.28 11.38
C ALA A 51 -5.79 -0.75 10.24
N LEU A 52 -5.48 -1.60 9.26
CA LEU A 52 -4.72 -1.23 8.07
C LEU A 52 -5.45 -0.19 7.22
N SER A 53 -6.76 -0.35 7.03
CA SER A 53 -7.58 0.62 6.28
C SER A 53 -7.59 2.00 6.93
N LYS A 54 -7.73 2.06 8.27
CA LYS A 54 -7.67 3.30 9.05
C LYS A 54 -6.30 3.97 8.96
N SER A 55 -5.23 3.17 9.03
CA SER A 55 -3.85 3.65 8.92
C SER A 55 -3.57 4.26 7.55
N LYS A 56 -4.04 3.62 6.47
CA LYS A 56 -3.93 4.16 5.10
C LYS A 56 -4.68 5.47 4.93
N ALA A 57 -5.90 5.56 5.48
CA ALA A 57 -6.68 6.79 5.45
C ALA A 57 -5.96 7.93 6.19
N LEU A 58 -5.45 7.66 7.40
CA LEU A 58 -4.72 8.65 8.19
C LEU A 58 -3.46 9.12 7.47
N LEU A 59 -2.66 8.21 6.91
CA LEU A 59 -1.44 8.54 6.18
C LEU A 59 -1.76 9.42 4.96
N SER A 60 -2.77 9.07 4.17
CA SER A 60 -3.14 9.87 3.00
C SER A 60 -3.67 11.26 3.39
N SER A 61 -4.43 11.38 4.48
CA SER A 61 -4.88 12.67 5.00
C SER A 61 -3.73 13.52 5.52
N ALA A 62 -2.80 12.93 6.28
CA ALA A 62 -1.63 13.64 6.81
C ALA A 62 -0.73 14.16 5.68
N ASP A 63 -0.48 13.33 4.67
CA ASP A 63 0.31 13.68 3.49
C ASP A 63 -0.33 14.84 2.70
N TYR A 64 -1.65 14.79 2.49
CA TYR A 64 -2.40 15.88 1.86
C TYR A 64 -2.34 17.18 2.66
N LEU A 65 -2.58 17.13 3.98
CA LEU A 65 -2.50 18.30 4.85
C LEU A 65 -1.10 18.93 4.84
N TYR A 66 -0.07 18.10 4.96
CA TYR A 66 1.31 18.56 4.86
C TYR A 66 1.58 19.24 3.52
N ALA A 67 1.11 18.67 2.41
CA ALA A 67 1.32 19.23 1.09
C ALA A 67 0.63 20.60 0.90
N ILE A 68 -0.63 20.74 1.33
CA ILE A 68 -1.35 22.02 1.20
C ILE A 68 -0.73 23.11 2.10
N GLU A 69 -0.28 22.76 3.31
CA GLU A 69 0.40 23.69 4.22
C GLU A 69 1.74 24.17 3.65
N ASN A 70 2.46 23.29 2.95
CA ASN A 70 3.71 23.61 2.26
C ASN A 70 3.51 24.24 0.88
N GLY A 71 2.28 24.61 0.51
CA GLY A 71 2.00 25.39 -0.69
C GLY A 71 2.01 24.59 -1.99
N ALA A 72 1.63 23.31 -1.94
CA ALA A 72 1.40 22.51 -3.14
C ALA A 72 0.37 23.17 -4.08
N LEU A 73 0.62 23.05 -5.39
CA LEU A 73 -0.19 23.64 -6.45
C LEU A 73 -1.14 22.62 -7.09
N ALA A 74 -0.68 21.39 -7.20
CA ALA A 74 -1.35 20.29 -7.85
C ALA A 74 -0.82 18.96 -7.30
N ALA A 75 -1.48 17.86 -7.62
CA ALA A 75 -0.97 16.52 -7.34
C ALA A 75 -1.20 15.60 -8.54
N THR A 76 -0.22 14.74 -8.82
CA THR A 76 -0.34 13.63 -9.77
C THR A 76 -0.77 12.38 -9.03
N TRP A 77 -1.81 11.72 -9.52
CA TRP A 77 -2.31 10.47 -8.95
C TRP A 77 -1.51 9.28 -9.49
N HIS A 78 -1.07 8.40 -8.59
CA HIS A 78 -0.37 7.17 -8.95
C HIS A 78 -1.10 5.96 -8.39
N THR A 79 -1.45 5.04 -9.27
CA THR A 79 -2.16 3.81 -8.91
C THR A 79 -1.23 2.62 -8.88
N SER A 80 -1.24 1.89 -7.76
CA SER A 80 -0.58 0.61 -7.66
C SER A 80 -1.48 -0.49 -8.22
N LYS A 81 -1.11 -1.06 -9.37
CA LYS A 81 -1.85 -2.17 -10.01
C LYS A 81 -1.94 -3.44 -9.15
N PHE A 82 -0.99 -3.61 -8.22
CA PHE A 82 -0.95 -4.76 -7.31
C PHE A 82 -1.72 -4.52 -6.01
N ALA A 83 -1.73 -3.29 -5.51
CA ALA A 83 -2.36 -2.97 -4.22
C ALA A 83 -3.81 -2.47 -4.36
N CYS A 84 -4.20 -1.96 -5.53
CA CYS A 84 -5.52 -1.40 -5.76
C CYS A 84 -6.13 -1.89 -7.09
N ASN A 85 -7.28 -2.56 -6.98
CA ASN A 85 -8.05 -3.06 -8.13
C ASN A 85 -9.37 -2.30 -8.34
N ILE A 86 -9.43 -1.05 -7.90
CA ILE A 86 -10.62 -0.19 -8.07
C ILE A 86 -10.52 0.50 -9.44
N PRO A 87 -11.44 0.25 -10.39
CA PRO A 87 -11.35 0.80 -11.74
C PRO A 87 -11.24 2.33 -11.78
N SER A 88 -12.06 3.03 -10.99
CA SER A 88 -12.06 4.49 -10.95
C SER A 88 -10.72 5.10 -10.47
N HIS A 89 -9.88 4.33 -9.77
CA HIS A 89 -8.54 4.76 -9.40
C HIS A 89 -7.53 4.50 -10.52
N GLN A 90 -7.71 3.41 -11.26
CA GLN A 90 -6.89 3.10 -12.43
C GLN A 90 -7.11 4.13 -13.54
N ASP A 91 -8.36 4.57 -13.75
CA ASP A 91 -8.70 5.60 -14.74
C ASP A 91 -8.02 6.95 -14.46
N ARG A 92 -7.68 7.22 -13.19
CA ARG A 92 -7.01 8.44 -12.74
C ARG A 92 -5.49 8.34 -12.77
N ASP A 93 -4.92 7.18 -13.10
CA ASP A 93 -3.48 6.98 -13.04
C ASP A 93 -2.74 7.99 -13.94
N LEU A 94 -1.71 8.62 -13.38
CA LEU A 94 -0.90 9.70 -13.97
C LEU A 94 -1.67 10.99 -14.28
N GLN A 95 -2.95 11.10 -13.91
CA GLN A 95 -3.68 12.34 -14.03
C GLN A 95 -3.23 13.33 -12.96
N THR A 96 -3.07 14.58 -13.38
CA THR A 96 -2.76 15.69 -12.47
C THR A 96 -4.04 16.45 -12.15
N PHE A 97 -4.21 16.83 -10.88
CA PHE A 97 -5.36 17.56 -10.37
C PHE A 97 -4.89 18.84 -9.68
N ALA A 98 -5.61 19.95 -9.86
CA ALA A 98 -5.29 21.19 -9.16
C ALA A 98 -5.67 21.10 -7.68
N ILE A 99 -4.91 21.76 -6.81
CA ILE A 99 -5.29 21.93 -5.40
C ILE A 99 -6.01 23.26 -5.25
N GLN A 100 -7.23 23.23 -4.70
CA GLN A 100 -8.02 24.42 -4.42
C GLN A 100 -7.26 25.37 -3.50
N ASN A 101 -7.52 26.67 -3.66
CA ASN A 101 -6.92 27.73 -2.83
C ASN A 101 -5.38 27.80 -2.85
N SER A 102 -4.71 27.07 -3.74
CA SER A 102 -3.26 27.16 -3.92
C SER A 102 -2.83 28.57 -4.32
N TRP A 103 -1.62 28.95 -3.92
CA TRP A 103 -1.11 30.30 -4.19
C TRP A 103 -1.00 30.59 -5.70
N GLY A 104 -0.75 29.56 -6.51
CA GLY A 104 -0.68 29.68 -7.97
C GLY A 104 -2.01 30.04 -8.60
N LEU A 105 -3.12 29.48 -8.11
CA LEU A 105 -4.48 29.84 -8.52
C LEU A 105 -4.82 31.26 -8.07
N LYS A 106 -4.55 31.60 -6.80
CA LYS A 106 -4.79 32.95 -6.25
C LYS A 106 -4.06 34.04 -7.05
N LYS A 107 -2.85 33.77 -7.52
CA LYS A 107 -2.07 34.70 -8.36
C LYS A 107 -2.46 34.66 -9.84
N GLY A 108 -3.38 33.79 -10.25
CA GLY A 108 -3.78 33.59 -11.65
C GLY A 108 -2.62 33.12 -12.54
N LEU A 109 -1.67 32.38 -11.96
CA LEU A 109 -0.54 31.77 -12.68
C LEU A 109 -0.87 30.35 -13.14
N VAL A 110 -1.68 29.67 -12.34
CA VAL A 110 -2.19 28.31 -12.58
C VAL A 110 -3.69 28.38 -12.87
N ARG A 111 -4.20 27.40 -13.61
CA ARG A 111 -5.63 27.11 -13.77
C ARG A 111 -5.86 25.59 -13.62
N PRO A 112 -7.06 25.15 -13.21
CA PRO A 112 -7.39 23.73 -13.25
C PRO A 112 -7.35 23.22 -14.70
N ASN A 113 -6.93 21.98 -14.87
CA ASN A 113 -7.05 21.27 -16.14
C ASN A 113 -8.44 20.63 -16.25
N ALA A 114 -8.64 19.82 -17.29
CA ALA A 114 -9.91 19.12 -17.52
C ALA A 114 -10.27 18.13 -16.39
N ASN A 115 -9.30 17.69 -15.59
CA ASN A 115 -9.52 16.73 -14.52
C ASN A 115 -10.06 17.40 -13.23
N GLY A 116 -10.06 18.74 -13.16
CA GLY A 116 -10.63 19.49 -12.05
C GLY A 116 -9.70 19.58 -10.83
N PHE A 117 -10.31 19.52 -9.64
CA PHE A 117 -9.63 19.69 -8.36
C PHE A 117 -9.46 18.39 -7.60
N LEU A 118 -8.32 18.23 -6.92
CA LEU A 118 -8.06 17.08 -6.05
C LEU A 118 -9.03 17.05 -4.87
N ASP A 119 -9.37 18.24 -4.34
CA ASP A 119 -10.21 18.44 -3.15
C ASP A 119 -11.65 17.93 -3.34
N GLU A 120 -12.10 17.80 -4.60
CA GLU A 120 -13.41 17.26 -4.96
C GLU A 120 -13.41 15.72 -5.00
N LEU A 121 -12.23 15.10 -4.93
CA LEU A 121 -12.04 13.66 -4.97
C LEU A 121 -11.77 13.09 -3.58
N SER A 122 -12.19 11.85 -3.37
CA SER A 122 -11.73 11.10 -2.20
C SER A 122 -10.25 10.75 -2.34
N LEU A 123 -9.48 11.08 -1.32
CA LEU A 123 -8.09 10.66 -1.18
C LEU A 123 -7.92 9.13 -1.24
N PRO A 124 -6.79 8.63 -1.76
CA PRO A 124 -6.57 7.20 -1.94
C PRO A 124 -6.40 6.44 -0.61
N ARG A 125 -7.15 5.34 -0.44
CA ARG A 125 -7.08 4.46 0.75
C ARG A 125 -6.66 3.02 0.45
N CYS A 126 -6.34 2.72 -0.81
CA CYS A 126 -6.06 1.36 -1.31
C CYS A 126 -4.59 1.13 -1.70
N GLY A 127 -3.66 2.02 -1.36
CA GLY A 127 -2.24 1.91 -1.74
C GLY A 127 -1.86 2.66 -3.02
N CYS A 128 -2.81 3.33 -3.66
CA CYS A 128 -2.49 4.47 -4.52
C CYS A 128 -1.85 5.59 -3.68
N TYR A 129 -1.06 6.44 -4.32
CA TYR A 129 -0.39 7.57 -3.67
C TYR A 129 -0.43 8.80 -4.57
N LEU A 130 -0.15 9.96 -3.98
CA LEU A 130 -0.13 11.25 -4.66
C LEU A 130 1.29 11.79 -4.70
N THR A 131 1.68 12.37 -5.83
CA THR A 131 2.92 13.14 -5.97
C THR A 131 2.57 14.61 -6.06
N TYR A 132 2.88 15.40 -5.03
CA TYR A 132 2.56 16.83 -5.00
C TYR A 132 3.55 17.67 -5.79
N LEU A 133 3.02 18.65 -6.52
CA LEU A 133 3.78 19.57 -7.36
C LEU A 133 3.78 20.95 -6.71
N TYR A 134 4.96 21.44 -6.35
CA TYR A 134 5.15 22.71 -5.65
C TYR A 134 5.61 23.84 -6.58
N ASN A 135 6.24 23.49 -7.70
CA ASN A 135 6.86 24.44 -8.61
C ASN A 135 6.03 24.60 -9.88
N LEU A 136 5.89 25.85 -10.35
CA LEU A 136 5.18 26.14 -11.60
C LEU A 136 5.79 25.43 -12.81
N GLY A 137 7.11 25.26 -12.85
CA GLY A 137 7.80 24.56 -13.94
C GLY A 137 7.54 23.05 -13.98
N SER A 138 7.06 22.45 -12.88
CA SER A 138 6.73 21.03 -12.79
C SER A 138 5.27 20.74 -13.16
N LEU A 139 4.46 21.77 -13.35
CA LEU A 139 3.06 21.61 -13.73
C LEU A 139 2.93 21.26 -15.22
N PRO A 140 1.92 20.46 -15.59
CA PRO A 140 1.56 20.25 -16.98
C PRO A 140 1.32 21.58 -17.72
N PRO A 141 1.74 21.72 -18.99
CA PRO A 141 1.59 22.96 -19.76
C PRO A 141 0.14 23.47 -19.81
N GLU A 142 -0.85 22.56 -19.84
CA GLU A 142 -2.25 22.94 -19.86
C GLU A 142 -2.69 23.69 -18.59
N MET A 143 -2.05 23.45 -17.44
CA MET A 143 -2.36 24.13 -16.19
C MET A 143 -1.73 25.52 -16.08
N LEU A 144 -0.78 25.84 -16.96
CA LEU A 144 -0.06 27.11 -16.94
C LEU A 144 -0.80 28.17 -17.76
N THR A 145 -0.90 29.37 -17.20
CA THR A 145 -1.59 30.49 -17.85
C THR A 145 -0.65 31.31 -18.74
N LYS A 146 -1.24 32.13 -19.63
CA LYS A 146 -0.49 33.15 -20.39
C LYS A 146 0.26 34.13 -19.48
N LYS A 147 -0.25 34.37 -18.26
CA LYS A 147 0.39 35.24 -17.26
C LYS A 147 1.73 34.64 -16.82
N TYR A 148 1.75 33.34 -16.52
CA TYR A 148 3.00 32.64 -16.22
C TYR A 148 3.98 32.69 -17.39
N ALA A 149 3.52 32.44 -18.62
CA ALA A 149 4.38 32.47 -19.80
C ALA A 149 5.05 33.84 -20.04
N LYS A 150 4.38 34.95 -19.67
CA LYS A 150 4.99 36.29 -19.70
C LYS A 150 6.02 36.48 -18.59
N LEU A 151 5.73 35.97 -17.39
CA LEU A 151 6.63 36.07 -16.24
C LEU A 151 7.93 35.28 -16.45
N SER A 152 7.82 34.04 -16.94
CA SER A 152 8.97 33.16 -17.16
C SER A 152 9.93 33.70 -18.23
N LYS A 153 9.40 34.41 -19.24
CA LYS A 153 10.22 35.09 -20.26
C LYS A 153 10.97 36.32 -19.73
N LYS A 154 10.45 37.00 -18.71
CA LYS A 154 11.07 38.20 -18.13
C LYS A 154 12.21 37.86 -17.15
N THR A 155 12.26 36.62 -16.68
CA THR A 155 13.21 36.16 -15.66
C THR A 155 14.42 35.43 -16.29
N LYS A 156 14.45 35.28 -17.62
CA LYS A 156 15.62 34.87 -18.40
C LYS A 156 16.36 36.09 -18.88
#